data_AF-A0A4Q4CSS0-F1
#
_entry.id   AF-A0A4Q4CSS0-F1
#
_cell.length_a   1.000
_cell.length_b   1.000
_cell.length_c   1.000
_cell.angle_alpha   90.00
_cell.angle_beta   90.00
_cell.angle_gamma   90.00
#
_symmetry.space_group_name_H-M   'P 1'
#
loop_
_entity.id
_entity.type
_entity.pdbx_description
1 polymer ?
#
loop_
_entity_poly.entity_id
_entity_poly.type
_entity_poly.pdbx_seq_one_letter_code
_entity_poly.pdbx_strand_id
1 'polypeptide(L)'
;MWTGSCPGHRPERREDKPAIWRRAPGRGYTGGMSPFQRHIDACNNLPSPAGYIPFRIAGVQVGWLSPDLAQALTFFPRDFHFDAEGVALAGRLRSPGTRTEALATVAKSLAGRGYLSVRGEPFDVRAPPSCCATARRPRHAAH
;
A
#
# COMPACT_ATOMS: atom_id res chain seq x y z
N MET A 1 24.97 71.58 -18.79
CA MET A 1 25.88 72.11 -17.75
C MET A 1 25.04 72.36 -16.50
N TRP A 2 24.94 71.38 -15.60
CA TRP A 2 24.40 71.53 -14.24
C TRP A 2 25.09 70.46 -13.39
N THR A 3 25.95 70.91 -12.49
CA THR A 3 26.67 70.09 -11.50
C THR A 3 25.86 70.08 -10.21
N GLY A 4 25.36 68.91 -9.81
CA GLY A 4 24.76 68.69 -8.50
C GLY A 4 25.58 67.65 -7.73
N SER A 5 26.37 68.13 -6.77
CA SER A 5 27.13 67.33 -5.81
C SER A 5 26.21 66.93 -4.65
N CYS A 6 26.20 65.65 -4.27
CA CYS A 6 25.60 65.16 -3.01
C CYS A 6 26.68 64.47 -2.17
N PRO A 7 26.81 64.79 -0.87
CA PRO A 7 27.85 64.26 0.00
C PRO A 7 27.41 62.97 0.70
N GLY A 8 28.40 62.12 1.05
CA GLY A 8 28.30 61.21 2.19
C GLY A 8 28.13 59.72 1.89
N HIS A 9 29.18 59.09 1.35
CA HIS A 9 29.29 57.63 1.40
C HIS A 9 29.76 57.22 2.81
N ARG A 10 28.86 56.68 3.63
CA ARG A 10 29.21 55.98 4.88
C ARG A 10 29.48 54.51 4.52
N PRO A 11 30.60 53.88 4.93
CA PRO A 11 30.80 52.46 4.68
C PRO A 11 29.80 51.66 5.55
N GLU A 12 29.08 50.76 4.90
CA GLU A 12 28.17 49.82 5.52
C GLU A 12 28.96 48.90 6.45
N ARG A 13 28.65 48.95 7.75
CA ARG A 13 29.26 48.04 8.72
C ARG A 13 28.84 46.62 8.37
N ARG A 14 29.80 45.76 8.01
CA ARG A 14 29.63 44.31 8.06
C ARG A 14 29.22 43.94 9.49
N GLU A 15 27.95 43.58 9.66
CA GLU A 15 27.48 43.01 10.91
C GLU A 15 28.10 41.62 11.08
N ASP A 16 29.14 41.57 11.91
CA ASP A 16 29.72 40.32 12.38
C ASP A 16 28.68 39.62 13.27
N LYS A 17 28.03 38.58 12.74
CA LYS A 17 27.06 37.81 13.52
C LYS A 17 27.77 37.20 14.75
N PRO A 18 27.23 37.37 15.97
CA PRO A 18 27.88 36.86 17.17
C PRO A 18 27.99 35.34 17.10
N ALA A 19 29.07 34.80 17.68
CA ALA A 19 29.47 33.39 17.59
C ALA A 19 28.33 32.41 17.96
N ILE A 20 27.39 32.83 18.80
CA ILE A 20 26.22 32.04 19.23
C ILE A 20 25.27 31.66 18.08
N TRP A 21 25.30 32.40 16.96
CA TRP A 21 24.51 32.12 15.75
C TRP A 21 25.30 31.43 14.64
N ARG A 22 26.58 31.12 14.87
CA ARG A 22 27.36 30.30 13.94
C ARG A 22 26.91 28.85 14.11
N ARG A 23 26.20 28.33 13.11
CA ARG A 23 25.76 26.93 13.06
C ARG A 23 26.97 26.03 13.27
N ALA A 24 26.98 25.25 14.35
CA ALA A 24 28.01 24.22 14.54
C ALA A 24 28.02 23.30 13.31
N PRO A 25 29.19 22.85 12.83
CA PRO A 25 29.25 21.88 11.75
C PRO A 25 28.45 20.66 12.20
N GLY A 26 27.35 20.40 11.50
CA GLY A 26 26.46 19.29 11.81
C GLY A 26 27.30 18.02 11.82
N ARG A 27 27.32 17.35 12.97
CA ARG A 27 27.82 15.97 13.09
C ARG A 27 27.13 15.18 11.97
N GLY A 28 27.89 14.82 10.94
CA GLY A 28 27.36 14.09 9.80
C GLY A 28 26.66 12.84 10.32
N TYR A 29 25.43 12.62 9.85
CA TYR A 29 24.77 11.34 10.07
C TYR A 29 25.65 10.28 9.40
N THR A 30 26.43 9.54 10.18
CA THR A 30 27.11 8.34 9.70
C THR A 30 26.02 7.44 9.13
N GLY A 31 26.10 7.15 7.83
CA GLY A 31 25.07 6.56 6.98
C GLY A 31 24.63 5.15 7.36
N GLY A 32 24.04 4.97 8.54
CA GLY A 32 23.24 3.82 8.91
C GLY A 32 21.75 4.15 8.76
N MET A 33 21.01 3.31 8.04
CA MET A 33 19.55 3.44 7.91
C MET A 33 18.89 3.56 9.29
N SER A 34 18.00 4.53 9.45
CA SER A 34 17.26 4.73 10.69
C SER A 34 16.41 3.49 11.04
N PRO A 35 16.08 3.25 12.32
CA PRO A 35 15.16 2.19 12.71
C PRO A 35 13.80 2.26 11.98
N PHE A 36 13.34 3.48 11.70
CA PHE A 36 12.14 3.72 10.92
C PHE A 36 12.28 3.25 9.46
N GLN A 37 13.40 3.58 8.80
CA GLN A 37 13.65 3.14 7.43
C GLN A 37 13.78 1.62 7.36
N ARG A 38 14.48 0.99 8.31
CA ARG A 38 14.55 -0.48 8.40
C ARG A 38 13.18 -1.13 8.56
N HIS A 39 12.27 -0.50 9.31
CA HIS A 39 10.91 -0.99 9.47
C HIS A 39 10.10 -0.87 8.17
N ILE A 40 10.20 0.27 7.46
CA ILE A 40 9.59 0.44 6.13
C ILE A 40 10.08 -0.64 5.17
N ASP A 41 11.39 -0.85 5.10
CA ASP A 41 11.97 -1.81 4.16
C ASP A 41 11.60 -3.24 4.54
N ALA A 42 11.53 -3.58 5.83
CA ALA A 42 11.04 -4.88 6.28
C ALA A 42 9.56 -5.10 5.92
N CYS A 43 8.72 -4.06 6.01
CA CYS A 43 7.31 -4.13 5.61
C CYS A 43 7.13 -4.25 4.09
N ASN A 44 8.02 -3.62 3.30
CA ASN A 44 7.94 -3.61 1.84
C ASN A 44 8.75 -4.72 1.16
N ASN A 45 9.52 -5.50 1.91
CA ASN A 45 10.29 -6.64 1.41
C ASN A 45 9.40 -7.88 1.19
N LEU A 46 8.23 -7.68 0.57
CA LEU A 46 7.51 -8.79 -0.03
C LEU A 46 8.37 -9.28 -1.21
N PRO A 47 8.74 -10.57 -1.26
CA PRO A 47 9.27 -11.16 -2.46
C PRO A 47 8.31 -10.84 -3.61
N SER A 48 8.87 -10.59 -4.80
CA SER A 48 8.07 -10.45 -6.02
C SER A 48 6.95 -11.51 -6.03
N PRO A 49 5.72 -11.19 -6.46
CA PRO A 49 4.63 -12.18 -6.56
C PRO A 49 4.92 -13.31 -7.57
N ALA A 50 6.15 -13.41 -8.08
CA ALA A 50 6.68 -14.56 -8.79
C ALA A 50 6.32 -15.87 -8.08
N GLY A 51 5.56 -16.72 -8.76
CA GLY A 51 5.06 -18.00 -8.22
C GLY A 51 3.67 -17.94 -7.60
N TYR A 52 3.09 -16.76 -7.39
CA TYR A 52 1.69 -16.61 -7.01
C TYR A 52 0.79 -16.49 -8.23
N ILE A 53 -0.44 -17.00 -8.11
CA ILE A 53 -1.43 -17.01 -9.17
C ILE A 53 -2.40 -15.84 -8.95
N PRO A 54 -2.66 -15.00 -9.97
CA PRO A 54 -3.64 -13.91 -9.84
C PRO A 54 -5.03 -14.41 -9.47
N PHE A 55 -5.68 -13.75 -8.52
CA PHE A 55 -7.09 -13.99 -8.17
C PHE A 55 -7.96 -12.82 -8.61
N ARG A 56 -9.01 -13.14 -9.37
CA ARG A 56 -9.87 -12.16 -10.03
C ARG A 56 -11.34 -12.32 -9.62
N ILE A 57 -12.01 -11.19 -9.41
CA ILE A 57 -13.46 -11.13 -9.21
C ILE A 57 -14.02 -10.14 -10.22
N ALA A 58 -15.03 -10.56 -10.99
CA ALA A 58 -15.64 -9.74 -12.04
C ALA A 58 -14.60 -9.16 -13.04
N GLY A 59 -13.58 -9.95 -13.38
CA GLY A 59 -12.52 -9.57 -14.32
C GLY A 59 -11.41 -8.69 -13.73
N VAL A 60 -11.54 -8.22 -12.49
CA VAL A 60 -10.53 -7.39 -11.83
C VAL A 60 -9.69 -8.23 -10.88
N GLN A 61 -8.37 -8.07 -10.94
CA GLN A 61 -7.47 -8.71 -9.97
C GLN A 61 -7.61 -8.04 -8.60
N VAL A 62 -7.96 -8.86 -7.60
CA VAL A 62 -8.20 -8.43 -6.22
C VAL A 62 -7.17 -9.02 -5.24
N GLY A 63 -6.34 -9.97 -5.69
CA GLY A 63 -5.33 -10.59 -4.85
C GLY A 63 -4.46 -11.60 -5.58
N TRP A 64 -3.75 -12.38 -4.77
CA TRP A 64 -2.80 -13.41 -5.18
C TRP A 64 -3.06 -14.69 -4.37
N LEU A 65 -2.92 -15.84 -5.01
CA LEU A 65 -3.06 -17.16 -4.39
C LEU A 65 -1.73 -17.90 -4.44
N SER A 66 -1.40 -18.62 -3.39
CA SER A 66 -0.32 -19.61 -3.50
C SER A 66 -0.72 -20.74 -4.45
N PRO A 67 0.25 -21.43 -5.09
CA PRO A 67 -0.02 -22.60 -5.92
C PRO A 67 -0.88 -23.66 -5.22
N ASP A 68 -0.57 -23.97 -3.96
CA ASP A 68 -1.30 -24.96 -3.17
C ASP A 68 -2.77 -24.56 -2.96
N LEU A 69 -3.01 -23.27 -2.68
CA LEU A 69 -4.36 -22.75 -2.50
C LEU A 69 -5.13 -22.76 -3.83
N ALA A 70 -4.48 -22.38 -4.94
CA ALA A 70 -5.09 -22.46 -6.26
C ALA A 70 -5.42 -23.91 -6.64
N GLN A 71 -4.55 -24.87 -6.32
CA GLN A 71 -4.82 -26.29 -6.51
C GLN A 71 -6.03 -26.73 -5.68
N ALA A 72 -6.15 -26.30 -4.42
CA ALA A 72 -7.29 -26.62 -3.59
C ALA A 72 -8.62 -26.03 -4.14
N LEU A 73 -8.57 -24.90 -4.85
CA LEU A 73 -9.75 -24.32 -5.48
C LEU A 73 -10.26 -25.14 -6.68
N THR A 74 -9.46 -26.05 -7.24
CA THR A 74 -9.90 -26.95 -8.33
C THR A 74 -11.03 -27.90 -7.90
N PHE A 75 -11.18 -28.15 -6.59
CA PHE A 75 -12.29 -28.93 -6.02
C PHE A 75 -13.63 -28.17 -6.02
N PHE A 76 -13.64 -26.90 -6.40
CA PHE A 76 -14.83 -26.05 -6.48
C PHE A 76 -15.04 -25.52 -7.90
N PRO A 77 -15.14 -26.38 -8.94
CA PRO A 77 -15.20 -25.97 -10.34
C PRO A 77 -16.50 -25.25 -10.70
N ARG A 78 -17.51 -25.37 -9.83
CA ARG A 78 -18.66 -24.49 -9.90
C ARG A 78 -18.17 -23.08 -9.57
N ASP A 79 -17.63 -22.80 -8.40
CA ASP A 79 -17.43 -21.42 -7.94
C ASP A 79 -16.20 -20.71 -8.52
N PHE A 80 -15.24 -21.45 -9.08
CA PHE A 80 -14.01 -20.90 -9.65
C PHE A 80 -13.75 -21.39 -11.08
N HIS A 81 -13.20 -20.50 -11.89
CA HIS A 81 -12.70 -20.79 -13.23
C HIS A 81 -11.19 -20.52 -13.29
N PHE A 82 -10.50 -21.37 -14.03
CA PHE A 82 -9.06 -21.29 -14.24
C PHE A 82 -8.83 -20.98 -15.72
N ASP A 83 -8.00 -19.98 -16.00
CA ASP A 83 -7.60 -19.61 -17.35
C ASP A 83 -6.13 -19.14 -17.37
N ALA A 84 -5.66 -18.66 -18.53
CA ALA A 84 -4.29 -18.17 -18.68
C ALA A 84 -3.96 -16.96 -17.78
N GLU A 85 -4.98 -16.24 -17.30
CA GLU A 85 -4.87 -15.06 -16.44
C GLU A 85 -5.01 -15.41 -14.94
N GLY A 86 -5.06 -16.69 -14.59
CA GLY A 86 -5.12 -17.19 -13.22
C GLY A 86 -6.50 -17.73 -12.81
N VAL A 87 -6.91 -17.45 -11.56
CA VAL A 87 -8.16 -17.96 -10.97
C VAL A 87 -9.19 -16.85 -10.89
N ALA A 88 -10.39 -17.08 -11.42
CA ALA A 88 -11.50 -16.15 -11.39
C ALA A 88 -12.71 -16.73 -10.66
N LEU A 89 -13.41 -15.90 -9.88
CA LEU A 89 -14.71 -16.26 -9.32
C LEU A 89 -15.77 -16.37 -10.45
N ALA A 90 -16.62 -17.39 -10.38
CA ALA A 90 -17.55 -17.72 -11.45
C ALA A 90 -18.49 -16.57 -11.82
N GLY A 91 -18.61 -16.30 -13.13
CA GLY A 91 -19.42 -15.20 -13.65
C GLY A 91 -20.91 -15.28 -13.33
N ARG A 92 -21.43 -16.47 -12.97
CA ARG A 92 -22.82 -16.63 -12.51
C ARG A 92 -23.09 -15.97 -11.15
N LEU A 93 -22.07 -15.75 -10.34
CA LEU A 93 -22.17 -15.09 -9.04
C LEU A 93 -22.20 -13.57 -9.29
N ARG A 94 -23.38 -13.07 -9.68
CA ARG A 94 -23.55 -11.70 -10.17
C ARG A 94 -23.66 -10.65 -9.05
N SER A 95 -24.27 -11.01 -7.91
CA SER A 95 -24.48 -10.08 -6.81
C SER A 95 -23.35 -10.14 -5.77
N PRO A 96 -23.04 -9.05 -5.07
CA PRO A 96 -22.08 -9.07 -3.96
C PRO A 96 -22.42 -10.12 -2.90
N GLY A 97 -23.70 -10.24 -2.51
CA GLY A 97 -24.16 -11.23 -1.54
C GLY A 97 -23.86 -12.67 -1.97
N THR A 98 -24.20 -13.04 -3.21
CA THR A 98 -23.94 -14.39 -3.72
C THR A 98 -22.45 -14.72 -3.81
N ARG A 99 -21.60 -13.73 -4.09
CA ARG A 99 -20.13 -13.90 -4.06
C ARG A 99 -19.62 -14.10 -2.64
N THR A 100 -20.10 -13.29 -1.69
CA THR A 100 -19.74 -13.39 -0.28
C THR A 100 -20.11 -14.76 0.28
N GLU A 101 -21.31 -15.25 0.01
CA GLU A 101 -21.78 -16.56 0.46
C GLU A 101 -20.97 -17.71 -0.14
N ALA A 102 -20.67 -17.65 -1.44
CA ALA A 102 -19.85 -18.66 -2.12
C ALA A 102 -18.42 -18.68 -1.54
N LEU A 103 -17.80 -17.51 -1.37
CA LEU A 103 -16.47 -17.40 -0.76
C LEU A 103 -16.46 -17.85 0.69
N ALA A 104 -17.49 -17.52 1.49
CA ALA A 104 -17.59 -17.94 2.88
C ALA A 104 -17.70 -19.48 2.99
N THR A 105 -18.52 -20.09 2.14
CA THR A 105 -18.67 -21.55 2.06
C THR A 105 -17.35 -22.24 1.73
N VAL A 106 -16.67 -21.74 0.69
CA VAL A 106 -15.38 -22.29 0.23
C VAL A 106 -14.30 -22.08 1.28
N ALA A 107 -14.20 -20.89 1.87
CA ALA A 107 -13.23 -20.57 2.91
C ALA A 107 -13.43 -21.48 4.14
N LYS A 108 -14.67 -21.72 4.58
CA LYS A 108 -14.94 -22.65 5.68
C LYS A 108 -14.46 -24.08 5.34
N SER A 109 -14.71 -24.54 4.12
CA SER A 109 -14.28 -25.87 3.67
C SER A 109 -12.75 -26.00 3.62
N LEU A 110 -12.06 -24.99 3.09
CA LEU A 110 -10.60 -24.94 3.02
C LEU A 110 -9.94 -24.80 4.39
N ALA A 111 -10.55 -24.04 5.30
CA ALA A 111 -10.10 -23.94 6.69
C ALA A 111 -10.15 -25.28 7.42
N GLY A 112 -11.25 -26.03 7.23
CA GLY A 112 -11.38 -27.39 7.77
C GLY A 112 -10.34 -28.38 7.22
N ARG A 113 -9.71 -28.06 6.08
CA ARG A 113 -8.64 -28.85 5.45
C ARG A 113 -7.23 -28.31 5.73
N GLY A 114 -7.10 -27.25 6.52
CA GLY A 114 -5.81 -26.68 6.92
C GLY A 114 -5.17 -25.71 5.92
N TYR A 115 -5.87 -25.33 4.83
CA TYR A 115 -5.30 -24.42 3.83
C TYR A 115 -5.31 -22.95 4.26
N LEU A 116 -6.18 -22.56 5.19
CA LEU A 116 -6.33 -21.17 5.63
C LEU A 116 -6.94 -21.08 7.04
N SER A 117 -6.70 -19.96 7.72
CA SER A 117 -7.29 -19.66 9.02
C SER A 117 -8.36 -18.56 8.87
N VAL A 118 -9.60 -18.86 9.25
CA VAL A 118 -10.73 -17.91 9.20
C VAL A 118 -11.04 -17.43 10.61
N ARG A 119 -10.98 -16.12 10.83
CA ARG A 119 -11.31 -15.49 12.12
C ARG A 119 -12.79 -15.15 12.32
N GLY A 120 -13.63 -15.38 11.30
CA GLY A 120 -15.07 -15.10 11.35
C GLY A 120 -15.44 -13.62 11.15
N GLU A 121 -14.46 -12.75 10.95
CA GLU A 121 -14.66 -11.33 10.68
C GLU A 121 -14.73 -11.10 9.16
N PRO A 122 -15.83 -10.56 8.62
CA PRO A 122 -15.93 -10.28 7.19
C PRO A 122 -15.03 -9.09 6.82
N PHE A 123 -14.20 -9.27 5.80
CA PHE A 123 -13.37 -8.21 5.21
C PHE A 123 -13.92 -7.77 3.86
N ASP A 124 -13.87 -6.47 3.62
CA ASP A 124 -14.30 -5.89 2.35
C ASP A 124 -13.21 -6.06 1.29
N VAL A 125 -13.53 -6.79 0.22
CA VAL A 125 -12.63 -7.02 -0.92
C VAL A 125 -12.96 -5.98 -1.98
N ARG A 126 -12.07 -4.99 -2.12
CA ARG A 126 -12.18 -3.96 -3.14
C ARG A 126 -11.08 -4.15 -4.18
N ALA A 127 -11.44 -3.93 -5.44
CA ALA A 127 -10.44 -3.58 -6.42
C ALA A 127 -9.64 -2.36 -5.92
N PRO A 128 -8.35 -2.22 -6.28
CA PRO A 128 -7.64 -0.97 -6.04
C PRO A 128 -8.54 0.17 -6.54
N PRO A 129 -8.70 1.26 -5.76
CA PRO A 129 -9.46 2.40 -6.23
C PRO A 129 -8.87 2.76 -7.58
N SER A 130 -9.69 2.70 -8.63
CA SER A 130 -9.35 3.38 -9.88
C SER A 130 -8.91 4.78 -9.46
N CYS A 131 -7.77 5.21 -9.98
CA CYS A 131 -6.87 6.22 -9.42
C CYS A 131 -7.45 7.64 -9.22
N CYS A 132 -8.77 7.81 -9.21
CA CYS A 132 -9.46 9.03 -8.86
C CYS A 132 -10.46 8.74 -7.73
N ALA A 133 -10.11 9.13 -6.50
CA ALA A 133 -10.95 8.94 -5.32
C ALA A 133 -12.26 9.76 -5.42
N THR A 134 -13.42 9.11 -5.38
CA THR A 134 -14.73 9.78 -5.48
C THR A 134 -15.22 10.42 -4.17
N ALA A 135 -14.68 10.08 -3.01
CA ALA A 135 -15.02 10.78 -1.76
C ALA A 135 -14.04 10.50 -0.61
N ARG A 136 -13.96 11.44 0.33
CA ARG A 136 -13.17 11.36 1.57
C ARG A 136 -14.12 11.28 2.78
N ARG A 137 -13.87 10.34 3.70
CA ARG A 137 -14.56 10.26 5.01
C ARG A 137 -13.57 10.65 6.14
N PRO A 138 -14.00 11.30 7.24
CA PRO A 138 -13.13 11.58 8.39
C PRO A 138 -12.75 10.31 9.17
N ARG A 139 -11.53 10.31 9.71
CA ARG A 139 -10.98 9.26 10.59
C ARG A 139 -11.59 9.40 11.99
N HIS A 140 -12.10 8.31 12.58
CA HIS A 140 -12.26 8.24 14.03
C HIS A 140 -10.97 7.67 14.63
N ALA A 141 -10.51 8.29 15.72
CA ALA A 141 -9.35 7.84 16.48
C ALA A 141 -9.70 6.58 17.28
N ALA A 142 -8.80 5.59 17.30
CA ALA A 142 -8.81 4.52 18.29
C ALA A 142 -7.79 4.88 19.37
N HIS A 143 -8.21 4.75 20.63
CA HIS A 143 -7.36 4.84 21.82
C HIS A 143 -6.45 3.62 21.94
#